data_AF-A0A959FZ51-F1
#
_entry.id   AF-A0A959FZ51-F1
#
_cell.length_a   1.000
_cell.length_b   1.000
_cell.length_c   1.000
_cell.angle_alpha   90.00
_cell.angle_beta   90.00
_cell.angle_gamma   90.00
#
_symmetry.space_group_name_H-M   'P 1'
#
loop_
_entity.id
_entity.type
_entity.pdbx_description
1 polymer ?
#
loop_
_entity_poly.entity_id
_entity_poly.type
_entity_poly.pdbx_seq_one_letter_code
_entity_poly.pdbx_strand_id
1 'polypeptide(L)' 'KVLGLPIAGVDLLRSDRGPLVMEVNASPGLEGIEGVTGVDIAGAIIEYVERGVKRKYGSPNRRRHVQ' A
#
# COMPACT_ATOMS: atom_id res chain seq x y z
N LYS A 1 0.79 10.90 -8.65
CA LYS A 1 -0.29 10.69 -7.64
C LYS A 1 -0.69 12.06 -7.08
N VAL A 2 -1.98 12.35 -6.92
CA VAL A 2 -2.50 13.69 -6.57
C VAL A 2 -2.33 14.03 -5.08
N LEU A 3 -2.57 13.07 -4.18
CA LEU A 3 -2.55 13.29 -2.72
C LEU A 3 -1.26 12.85 -2.02
N GLY A 4 -0.28 12.32 -2.74
CA GLY A 4 1.00 11.88 -2.15
C GLY A 4 0.91 10.67 -1.20
N LEU A 5 -0.26 10.08 -0.99
CA LEU A 5 -0.43 8.94 -0.09
C LEU A 5 0.13 7.64 -0.71
N PRO A 6 0.99 6.89 0.01
CA PRO A 6 1.51 5.61 -0.47
C PRO A 6 0.39 4.55 -0.52
N ILE A 7 -0.47 4.53 0.51
CA ILE A 7 -1.63 3.65 0.71
C ILE A 7 -2.79 4.53 1.19
N ALA A 8 -4.01 4.27 0.73
CA ALA A 8 -5.22 4.95 1.18
C ALA A 8 -6.46 4.07 0.94
N GLY A 9 -7.48 4.21 1.79
CA GLY A 9 -8.84 3.77 1.46
C GLY A 9 -9.53 4.86 0.65
N VAL A 10 -10.30 4.48 -0.37
CA VAL A 10 -11.01 5.44 -1.26
C VAL A 10 -12.47 5.03 -1.36
N ASP A 11 -13.34 5.90 -0.88
CA ASP A 11 -14.78 5.69 -0.98
C ASP A 11 -15.31 6.27 -2.28
N LEU A 12 -16.08 5.46 -3.00
CA LEU A 12 -16.61 5.80 -4.31
C LEU A 12 -18.15 5.80 -4.29
N LEU A 13 -18.73 6.84 -4.88
CA LEU A 13 -20.14 6.90 -5.23
C LEU A 13 -20.34 6.48 -6.67
N ARG A 14 -21.34 5.64 -6.91
CA ARG A 14 -21.78 5.29 -8.28
C ARG A 14 -22.63 6.44 -8.83
N SER A 15 -22.37 6.86 -10.06
CA SER A 15 -23.17 7.87 -10.76
C SER A 15 -23.24 7.56 -12.25
N ASP A 16 -24.20 8.17 -12.95
CA ASP A 16 -24.41 7.98 -14.41
C ASP A 16 -23.22 8.45 -15.25
N ARG A 17 -22.38 9.32 -14.68
CA ARG A 17 -21.15 9.85 -15.28
C ARG A 17 -19.89 9.11 -14.84
N GLY A 18 -20.05 7.94 -14.21
CA GLY A 18 -18.97 7.09 -13.70
C GLY A 18 -18.75 7.20 -12.18
N PRO A 19 -17.77 6.47 -11.62
CA PRO A 19 -17.45 6.52 -10.21
C PRO A 19 -16.94 7.91 -9.79
N LEU A 20 -17.44 8.42 -8.67
CA LEU A 20 -17.01 9.69 -8.08
C LEU A 20 -16.33 9.42 -6.74
N VAL A 21 -15.20 10.07 -6.48
CA VAL A 21 -14.52 9.97 -5.18
C VAL A 21 -15.28 10.80 -4.15
N MET A 22 -15.64 10.19 -3.03
CA MET A 22 -16.32 10.84 -1.90
C MET A 22 -15.33 11.20 -0.79
N GLU A 23 -14.50 10.24 -0.40
CA GLU A 23 -13.56 10.37 0.70
C GLU A 23 -12.27 9.61 0.40
N VAL A 24 -11.15 10.12 0.91
CA VAL A 24 -9.85 9.44 0.89
C VAL A 24 -9.30 9.39 2.30
N ASN A 25 -9.11 8.18 2.81
CA ASN A 25 -8.63 7.91 4.17
C ASN A 25 -7.17 7.48 4.15
N ALA A 26 -6.30 8.23 4.84
CA ALA A 26 -4.87 7.91 4.95
C ALA A 26 -4.60 6.71 5.87
N SER A 27 -5.53 6.37 6.76
CA SER A 27 -5.46 5.22 7.67
C SER A 27 -6.78 4.45 7.65
N PRO A 28 -7.05 3.66 6.60
CA PRO A 28 -8.28 2.88 6.50
C PRO A 28 -8.29 1.72 7.51
N GLY A 29 -9.47 1.38 8.03
CA GLY A 29 -9.68 0.12 8.75
C GLY A 29 -9.67 -1.07 7.79
N LEU A 30 -9.08 -2.21 8.21
CA LEU A 30 -8.89 -3.38 7.35
C LEU A 30 -9.76 -4.58 7.72
N GLU A 31 -10.05 -4.79 9.00
CA GLU A 31 -10.73 -5.98 9.53
C GLU A 31 -12.02 -6.34 8.76
N GLY A 32 -12.90 -5.35 8.57
CA GLY A 32 -14.18 -5.56 7.88
C GLY A 32 -14.01 -5.92 6.40
N ILE A 33 -13.13 -5.23 5.68
CA ILE A 33 -12.94 -5.46 4.24
C ILE A 33 -12.15 -6.75 3.98
N GLU A 34 -11.16 -7.09 4.81
CA GLU A 34 -10.47 -8.38 4.73
C GLU A 34 -11.44 -9.53 5.03
N GLY A 35 -12.27 -9.41 6.06
CA GLY A 35 -13.26 -10.42 6.41
C GLY A 35 -14.29 -10.69 5.29
N VAL A 36 -14.70 -9.65 4.56
CA VAL A 36 -15.66 -9.78 3.45
C VAL A 36 -15.00 -10.26 2.15
N THR A 37 -13.78 -9.81 1.86
CA THR A 37 -13.12 -10.10 0.58
C THR A 37 -12.27 -11.36 0.61
N GLY A 38 -11.83 -11.80 1.79
CA GLY A 38 -10.84 -12.88 1.94
C GLY A 38 -9.45 -12.52 1.43
N VAL A 39 -9.18 -11.23 1.17
CA VAL A 39 -7.88 -10.74 0.71
C VAL A 39 -7.03 -10.34 1.92
N ASP A 40 -5.78 -10.77 1.95
CA ASP A 40 -4.77 -10.35 2.94
C ASP A 40 -4.19 -8.97 2.54
N ILE A 41 -4.86 -7.91 2.97
CA ILE A 41 -4.50 -6.51 2.68
C ILE A 41 -3.36 -6.08 3.60
N ALA A 42 -3.37 -6.48 4.87
CA ALA A 42 -2.30 -6.20 5.83
C ALA A 42 -0.96 -6.77 5.34
N GLY A 43 -0.94 -8.03 4.90
CA GLY A 43 0.24 -8.66 4.31
C GLY A 43 0.74 -7.94 3.06
N ALA A 44 -0.17 -7.54 2.16
CA ALA A 44 0.18 -6.75 0.98
C ALA A 44 0.81 -5.38 1.33
N ILE A 45 0.31 -4.72 2.39
CA ILE A 45 0.89 -3.47 2.90
C ILE A 45 2.31 -3.70 3.46
N ILE A 46 2.51 -4.76 4.25
CA ILE A 46 3.83 -5.12 4.77
C ILE A 46 4.80 -5.37 3.62
N GLU A 47 4.40 -6.18 2.64
CA GLU A 47 5.23 -6.48 1.47
C GLU A 47 5.60 -5.20 0.68
N TYR A 48 4.63 -4.29 0.51
CA TYR A 48 4.89 -3.00 -0.12
C TYR A 48 5.96 -2.18 0.63
N VAL A 49 5.89 -2.14 1.95
CA VAL A 49 6.88 -1.44 2.80
C VAL A 49 8.24 -2.12 2.70
N GLU A 50 8.32 -3.45 2.80
CA GLU A 50 9.57 -4.21 2.69
C GLU A 50 10.30 -3.96 1.37
N ARG A 51 9.55 -3.98 0.25
CA ARG A 51 10.09 -3.67 -1.09
C ARG A 51 10.63 -2.24 -1.14
N GLY A 52 9.94 -1.30 -0.48
CA GLY A 52 10.38 0.09 -0.34
C GLY A 52 11.70 0.23 0.43
N VAL A 53 11.86 -0.51 1.54
CA VAL A 53 13.08 -0.53 2.36
C VAL A 53 14.24 -1.15 1.57
N LYS A 54 14.05 -2.31 0.93
CA LYS A 54 15.08 -2.98 0.10
C LYS A 54 15.60 -2.06 -1.00
N ARG A 55 14.72 -1.28 -1.64
CA ARG A 55 15.09 -0.28 -2.65
C ARG A 55 15.93 0.85 -2.06
N LYS A 56 15.60 1.31 -0.84
CA LYS A 56 16.25 2.47 -0.21
C LYS A 56 17.61 2.14 0.42
N TYR A 57 17.77 0.93 0.95
CA TYR A 57 18.96 0.50 1.71
C TYR A 57 19.63 -0.72 1.09
N GLY A 58 19.66 -0.84 -0.25
CA GLY A 58 20.12 -2.02 -0.99
C GLY A 58 21.29 -2.79 -0.35
N SER A 59 21.23 -4.12 -0.45
CA SER A 59 22.04 -5.10 0.30
C SER A 59 23.46 -4.64 0.63
N PRO A 60 23.92 -4.77 1.90
CA PRO A 60 25.27 -4.38 2.26
C PRO A 60 26.26 -5.10 1.34
N ASN A 61 27.05 -4.28 0.65
CA ASN A 61 28.00 -4.69 -0.37
C ASN A 61 28.94 -5.76 0.22
N ARG A 62 28.75 -7.04 -0.13
CA ARG A 62 29.70 -8.13 0.16
C ARG A 62 30.93 -7.98 -0.75
N ARG A 63 31.68 -6.90 -0.57
CA ARG A 63 33.00 -6.72 -1.18
C ARG A 63 33.88 -5.98 -0.18
N ARG A 64 34.68 -6.75 0.57
CA ARG A 64 36.09 -6.48 0.97
C ARG A 64 36.52 -7.40 2.13
N HIS A 65 36.87 -8.63 1.81
CA HIS A 65 38.14 -9.25 2.25
C HIS A 65 38.31 -10.56 1.50
N VAL A 66 38.95 -10.46 0.34
CA VAL A 66 39.77 -11.53 -0.20
C VAL A 66 41.19 -11.03 -0.02
N GLN A 67 41.99 -11.83 0.67
CA GLN A 67 43.39 -11.63 1.08
C GLN A 67 43.57 -10.77 2.33
#